data_AF-A4Q7T3-F1
#
_entry.id   AF-A4Q7T3-F1
#
_cell.length_a   1.000
_cell.length_b   1.000
_cell.length_c   1.000
_cell.angle_alpha   90.00
_cell.angle_beta   90.00
_cell.angle_gamma   90.00
#
_symmetry.space_group_name_H-M   'P 1'
#
loop_
_entity.id
_entity.type
_entity.pdbx_description
1 polymer ?
#
loop_
_entity_poly.entity_id
_entity_poly.type
_entity_poly.pdbx_seq_one_letter_code
_entity_poly.pdbx_strand_id
1 'polypeptide(L)'
;MEKGGFNLKNLSFIHYLKFISGFTILQISNNLSPSPGGVGSVDVITKLIFQSFFNEKTTITLDIFNFANRIYTWFLPYFISALGILTVWIGEKRIDYYQQIRQTMKNNSILNLELKKQNTNFFKYALFFWTLVIFSLILFIFLH
;
A
#
# COMPACT_ATOMS: atom_id res chain seq x y z
N MET A 1 8.89 20.79 34.22
CA MET A 1 8.33 19.78 33.30
C MET A 1 8.82 20.08 31.90
N GLU A 2 10.02 19.61 31.57
CA GLU A 2 10.54 19.71 30.21
C GLU A 2 9.76 18.74 29.32
N LYS A 3 9.07 19.28 28.33
CA LYS A 3 8.35 18.52 27.32
C LYS A 3 9.39 17.72 26.54
N GLY A 4 9.44 16.40 26.78
CA GLY A 4 10.30 15.46 26.08
C GLY A 4 9.87 15.28 24.62
N GLY A 5 10.14 16.27 23.79
CA GLY A 5 9.98 16.22 22.35
C GLY A 5 11.14 16.93 21.67
N PHE A 6 11.60 16.38 20.55
CA PHE A 6 12.62 17.04 19.73
C PHE A 6 12.08 18.40 19.28
N ASN A 7 12.78 19.49 19.60
CA ASN A 7 12.34 20.82 19.21
C ASN A 7 12.53 20.98 17.70
N LEU A 8 11.43 20.95 16.93
CA LEU A 8 11.43 21.05 15.46
C LEU A 8 12.12 22.32 14.95
N LYS A 9 12.28 23.35 15.79
CA LYS A 9 13.03 24.58 15.46
C LYS A 9 14.56 24.39 15.44
N ASN A 10 15.09 23.31 16.01
CA ASN A 10 16.52 22.95 16.02
C ASN A 10 16.86 21.82 15.05
N LEU A 11 15.98 21.51 14.08
CA LEU A 11 16.27 20.58 13.00
C LEU A 11 17.39 21.15 12.13
N SER A 12 18.59 20.60 12.28
CA SER A 12 19.73 20.90 11.42
C SER A 12 19.90 19.83 10.35
N PHE A 13 20.59 20.19 9.26
CA PHE A 13 20.94 19.26 8.18
C PHE A 13 21.64 17.98 8.66
N ILE A 14 22.41 18.06 9.75
CA ILE A 14 23.07 16.91 10.38
C ILE A 14 22.05 15.91 10.94
N HIS A 15 20.93 16.38 11.50
CA HIS A 15 19.87 15.49 11.98
C HIS A 15 19.19 14.76 10.83
N TYR A 16 18.98 15.44 9.70
CA TYR A 16 18.46 14.85 8.48
C TYR A 16 19.39 13.78 7.91
N LEU A 17 20.70 14.06 7.82
CA LEU A 17 21.68 13.07 7.39
C LEU A 17 21.71 11.85 8.31
N LYS A 18 21.74 12.06 9.63
CA LYS A 18 21.69 10.97 10.61
C LYS A 18 20.43 10.12 10.46
N PHE A 19 19.27 10.74 10.24
CA PHE A 19 18.01 10.05 10.01
C PHE A 19 18.03 9.22 8.73
N ILE A 20 18.51 9.78 7.61
CA ILE A 20 18.67 9.05 6.35
C ILE A 20 19.62 7.87 6.52
N SER A 21 20.80 8.09 7.11
CA SER A 21 21.76 7.01 7.32
C SER A 21 21.18 5.89 8.16
N GLY A 22 20.44 6.22 9.24
CA GLY A 22 19.74 5.23 10.05
C GLY A 22 18.69 4.45 9.25
N PHE A 23 17.94 5.14 8.40
CA PHE A 23 16.94 4.52 7.52
C PHE A 23 17.59 3.59 6.47
N THR A 24 18.72 3.98 5.87
CA THR A 24 19.46 3.15 4.92
C THR A 24 20.02 1.89 5.60
N ILE A 25 20.58 2.01 6.80
CA ILE A 25 21.06 0.86 7.57
C ILE A 25 19.89 -0.10 7.86
N LEU A 26 18.74 0.42 8.27
CA LEU A 26 17.54 -0.38 8.51
C LEU A 26 17.10 -1.15 7.26
N GLN A 27 17.10 -0.51 6.09
CA GLN A 27 16.75 -1.18 4.83
C GLN A 27 17.74 -2.30 4.46
N ILE A 28 19.04 -2.04 4.60
CA ILE A 28 20.10 -3.03 4.34
C ILE A 28 19.96 -4.21 5.31
N SER A 29 19.76 -3.93 6.59
CA SER A 29 19.55 -4.96 7.61
C SER A 29 18.30 -5.79 7.39
N ASN A 30 17.21 -5.19 6.91
CA ASN A 30 15.99 -5.92 6.57
C ASN A 30 16.24 -6.88 5.40
N ASN A 31 16.93 -6.41 4.35
CA ASN A 31 17.23 -7.23 3.17
C ASN A 31 18.23 -8.35 3.44
N LEU A 32 19.09 -8.20 4.46
CA LEU A 32 20.04 -9.23 4.89
C LEU A 32 19.44 -10.24 5.87
N SER A 33 18.28 -9.95 6.46
CA SER A 33 17.59 -10.89 7.37
C SER A 33 16.84 -11.95 6.56
N PRO A 34 17.16 -13.24 6.68
CA PRO A 34 16.48 -14.32 5.94
C PRO A 34 15.10 -14.68 6.53
N SER A 35 14.56 -13.87 7.45
CA SER A 35 13.29 -14.17 8.10
C SER A 35 12.09 -13.82 7.22
N PRO A 36 11.05 -14.67 7.12
CA PRO A 36 9.87 -14.38 6.32
C PRO A 36 9.21 -13.09 6.81
N GLY A 37 9.18 -12.07 5.95
CA GLY A 37 8.57 -10.77 6.26
C GLY A 37 9.45 -9.81 7.08
N GLY A 38 10.63 -10.20 7.56
CA GLY A 38 11.59 -9.29 8.23
C GLY A 38 11.09 -8.62 9.52
N VAL A 39 9.83 -8.85 9.90
CA VAL A 39 9.04 -8.02 10.81
C VAL A 39 9.75 -7.94 12.18
N GLY A 40 9.97 -9.07 12.84
CA GLY A 40 10.59 -9.09 14.18
C GLY A 40 12.02 -8.54 14.23
N SER A 41 12.86 -8.86 13.24
CA SER A 41 14.24 -8.36 13.17
C SER A 41 14.29 -6.85 12.94
N VAL A 42 13.41 -6.34 12.08
CA VAL A 42 13.31 -4.90 11.80
C VAL A 42 12.87 -4.13 13.03
N ASP A 43 11.95 -4.62 13.87
CA ASP A 43 11.56 -3.91 15.09
C ASP A 43 12.75 -3.71 16.04
N VAL A 44 13.53 -4.76 16.23
CA VAL A 44 14.71 -4.72 17.10
C VAL A 44 15.75 -3.77 16.53
N ILE A 45 16.02 -3.84 15.24
CA ILE A 45 17.02 -3.00 14.56
C ILE A 45 16.57 -1.54 14.49
N THR A 46 15.29 -1.28 14.24
CA THR A 46 14.72 0.07 14.24
C THR A 46 14.80 0.66 15.64
N LYS A 47 14.50 -0.13 16.68
CA LYS A 47 14.70 0.31 18.07
C LYS A 47 16.16 0.65 18.34
N LEU A 48 17.10 -0.20 17.96
CA LEU A 48 18.54 0.03 18.17
C LEU A 48 19.06 1.28 17.44
N ILE A 49 18.67 1.48 16.19
CA ILE A 49 19.12 2.62 15.37
C ILE A 49 18.53 3.94 15.88
N PHE A 50 17.21 3.94 16.16
CA PHE A 50 16.48 5.16 16.49
C PHE A 50 16.39 5.46 17.99
N GLN A 51 16.80 4.56 18.88
CA GLN A 51 16.88 4.83 20.32
C GLN A 51 17.78 6.03 20.65
N SER A 52 18.80 6.33 19.83
CA SER A 52 19.63 7.53 20.00
C SER A 52 18.92 8.84 19.61
N PHE A 53 17.82 8.76 18.84
CA PHE A 53 17.03 9.91 18.38
C PHE A 53 15.81 10.16 19.26
N PHE A 54 15.27 9.12 19.90
CA PHE A 54 14.13 9.21 20.82
C PHE A 54 14.63 9.06 22.26
N ASN A 55 14.38 10.05 23.11
CA ASN A 55 14.81 10.05 24.51
C ASN A 55 14.25 8.83 25.26
N GLU A 56 14.95 8.26 26.25
CA GLU A 56 14.54 7.02 26.96
C GLU A 56 13.14 7.10 27.60
N LYS A 57 12.65 8.31 27.89
CA LYS A 57 11.30 8.58 28.39
C LYS A 57 10.20 8.53 27.32
N THR A 58 10.55 8.27 26.06
CA THR A 58 9.67 8.33 24.88
C THR A 58 9.67 7.03 24.06
N THR A 59 9.94 5.89 24.69
CA THR A 59 9.85 4.55 24.07
C THR A 59 8.50 4.29 23.37
N ILE A 60 7.40 4.82 23.91
CA ILE A 60 6.06 4.79 23.30
C ILE A 60 6.06 5.46 21.91
N THR A 61 6.77 6.57 21.74
CA THR A 61 6.83 7.27 20.44
C THR A 61 7.63 6.50 19.39
N LEU A 62 8.61 5.69 19.82
CA LEU A 62 9.40 4.82 18.95
C LEU A 62 8.58 3.60 18.48
N ASP A 63 7.76 3.03 19.36
CA ASP A 63 6.82 1.96 18.98
C ASP A 63 5.74 2.46 18.00
N ILE A 64 5.20 3.66 18.25
CA ILE A 64 4.26 4.32 17.32
C ILE A 64 4.93 4.62 15.98
N PHE A 65 6.18 5.09 15.97
CA PHE A 65 6.94 5.32 14.75
C PHE A 65 7.16 4.02 13.96
N ASN A 66 7.57 2.94 14.63
CA ASN A 66 7.75 1.64 13.99
C ASN A 66 6.45 1.11 13.39
N PHE A 67 5.35 1.24 14.13
CA PHE A 67 4.03 0.83 13.67
C PHE A 67 3.58 1.64 12.44
N ALA A 68 3.70 2.97 12.50
CA ALA A 68 3.37 3.84 11.38
C ALA A 68 4.24 3.53 10.16
N ASN A 69 5.56 3.38 10.35
CA ASN A 69 6.48 3.03 9.27
C ASN A 69 6.05 1.72 8.59
N ARG A 70 5.65 0.69 9.35
CA ARG A 70 5.14 -0.57 8.79
C ARG A 70 3.84 -0.43 8.03
N ILE A 71 2.92 0.39 8.52
CA ILE A 71 1.67 0.66 7.81
C ILE A 71 1.99 1.23 6.42
N TYR A 72 2.86 2.24 6.35
CA TYR A 72 3.14 2.92 5.09
C TYR A 72 4.07 2.14 4.16
N THR A 73 5.05 1.41 4.68
CA THR A 73 6.07 0.73 3.85
C THR A 73 5.66 -0.68 3.43
N TRP A 74 4.87 -1.40 4.24
CA TRP A 74 4.49 -2.79 3.97
C TRP A 74 2.99 -2.93 3.76
N PHE A 75 2.19 -2.58 4.75
CA PHE A 75 0.76 -2.90 4.73
C PHE A 75 0.01 -2.18 3.60
N LEU A 76 0.20 -0.86 3.49
CA LEU A 76 -0.55 -0.03 2.55
C LEU A 76 -0.28 -0.41 1.07
N PRO A 77 0.99 -0.60 0.63
CA PRO A 77 1.25 -1.07 -0.74
C PRO A 77 0.62 -2.44 -1.04
N TYR A 78 0.73 -3.40 -0.11
CA TYR A 78 0.13 -4.73 -0.31
C TYR A 78 -1.40 -4.68 -0.31
N PHE A 79 -2.00 -3.86 0.54
CA PHE A 79 -3.44 -3.67 0.59
C PHE A 79 -3.99 -3.07 -0.72
N ILE A 80 -3.33 -2.03 -1.24
CA ILE A 80 -3.68 -1.41 -2.53
C ILE A 80 -3.52 -2.44 -3.66
N SER A 81 -2.43 -3.21 -3.65
CA SER A 81 -2.18 -4.27 -4.63
C SER A 81 -3.26 -5.36 -4.60
N ALA A 82 -3.69 -5.78 -3.41
CA ALA A 82 -4.75 -6.77 -3.23
C ALA A 82 -6.09 -6.29 -3.80
N LEU A 83 -6.46 -5.02 -3.58
CA LEU A 83 -7.66 -4.42 -4.17
C LEU A 83 -7.58 -4.38 -5.71
N GLY A 84 -6.39 -4.09 -6.26
CA GLY A 84 -6.12 -4.16 -7.70
C GLY A 84 -6.34 -5.57 -8.26
N ILE A 85 -5.77 -6.59 -7.61
CA ILE A 85 -5.92 -7.99 -8.02
C ILE A 85 -7.40 -8.41 -7.95
N LEU A 86 -8.11 -8.06 -6.87
CA LEU A 86 -9.54 -8.37 -6.74
C LEU A 86 -10.39 -7.74 -7.84
N THR A 87 -10.10 -6.48 -8.22
CA THR A 87 -10.84 -5.82 -9.31
C THR A 87 -10.59 -6.49 -10.66
N VAL A 88 -9.34 -6.90 -10.95
CA VAL A 88 -9.02 -7.67 -12.16
C VAL A 88 -9.73 -9.03 -12.15
N TRP A 89 -9.66 -9.76 -11.04
CA TRP A 89 -10.28 -11.08 -10.90
C TRP A 89 -11.80 -11.05 -11.12
N ILE A 90 -12.50 -10.05 -10.56
CA ILE A 90 -13.94 -9.84 -10.81
C ILE A 90 -14.20 -9.57 -12.30
N GLY A 91 -13.33 -8.80 -12.94
CA GLY A 91 -13.41 -8.49 -14.37
C GLY A 91 -13.26 -9.73 -15.25
N GLU A 92 -12.27 -10.57 -14.95
CA GLU A 92 -12.04 -11.86 -15.64
C GLU A 92 -13.24 -12.78 -15.48
N LYS A 93 -13.75 -12.97 -14.25
CA LYS A 93 -14.92 -13.81 -14.00
C LYS A 93 -16.16 -13.35 -14.75
N ARG A 94 -16.36 -12.03 -14.88
CA ARG A 94 -17.43 -11.50 -15.71
C ARG A 94 -17.20 -11.84 -17.18
N ILE A 95 -16.02 -11.58 -17.73
CA ILE A 95 -15.72 -11.90 -19.14
C ILE A 95 -15.96 -13.38 -19.42
N ASP A 96 -15.44 -14.28 -18.58
CA ASP A 96 -15.61 -15.74 -18.72
C ASP A 96 -17.08 -16.14 -18.78
N TYR A 97 -17.91 -15.56 -17.90
CA TYR A 97 -19.36 -15.81 -17.88
C TYR A 97 -20.02 -15.40 -19.21
N TYR A 98 -19.72 -14.21 -19.73
CA TYR A 98 -20.28 -13.76 -21.02
C TYR A 98 -19.71 -14.56 -22.22
N GLN A 99 -18.48 -15.06 -22.13
CA GLN A 99 -17.93 -15.96 -23.13
C GLN A 99 -18.68 -17.30 -23.16
N GLN A 100 -18.97 -17.88 -22.00
CA GLN A 100 -19.77 -19.11 -21.89
C GLN A 100 -21.16 -18.92 -22.48
N ILE A 101 -21.86 -17.84 -22.12
CA ILE A 101 -23.17 -17.52 -22.72
C ILE A 101 -23.05 -17.40 -24.24
N ARG A 102 -22.01 -16.73 -24.75
CA ARG A 102 -21.78 -16.58 -26.20
C ARG A 102 -21.55 -17.92 -26.89
N GLN A 103 -20.84 -18.85 -26.26
CA GLN A 103 -20.65 -20.21 -26.80
C GLN A 103 -21.99 -20.97 -26.83
N THR A 104 -22.78 -20.90 -25.76
CA THR A 104 -24.11 -21.54 -25.71
C THR A 104 -25.08 -20.95 -26.74
N MET A 105 -25.05 -19.63 -26.95
CA MET A 105 -25.87 -18.95 -27.97
C MET A 105 -25.48 -19.33 -29.40
N LYS A 106 -24.20 -19.64 -29.68
CA LYS A 106 -23.79 -20.15 -31.00
C LYS A 106 -24.42 -21.51 -31.33
N ASN A 107 -24.64 -22.34 -30.31
CA ASN A 107 -25.19 -23.67 -30.47
C ASN A 107 -26.72 -23.68 -30.53
N ASN A 108 -27.39 -22.56 -30.23
CA ASN A 108 -28.85 -22.48 -30.14
C ASN A 108 -29.37 -21.21 -30.85
N SER A 109 -29.80 -21.35 -32.10
CA SER A 109 -30.12 -20.23 -33.00
C SER A 109 -31.29 -19.35 -32.55
N ILE A 110 -32.23 -19.91 -31.79
CA ILE A 110 -33.40 -19.20 -31.24
C ILE A 110 -32.97 -18.18 -30.18
N LEU A 111 -32.05 -18.55 -29.27
CA LEU A 111 -31.52 -17.69 -28.22
C LEU A 111 -30.65 -16.53 -28.75
N ASN A 112 -30.02 -16.73 -29.91
CA ASN A 112 -29.10 -15.75 -30.51
C ASN A 112 -29.85 -14.52 -31.10
N LEU A 113 -31.13 -14.68 -31.46
CA LEU A 113 -31.98 -13.59 -31.95
C LEU A 113 -32.51 -12.70 -30.81
N GLU A 114 -32.78 -13.28 -29.63
CA GLU A 114 -33.33 -12.55 -28.48
C GLU A 114 -32.26 -11.86 -27.62
N LEU A 115 -31.08 -12.46 -27.45
CA LEU A 115 -30.03 -11.99 -26.52
C LEU A 115 -28.90 -11.22 -27.20
N LYS A 116 -29.24 -10.30 -28.10
CA LYS A 116 -28.27 -9.53 -28.90
C LYS A 116 -27.41 -8.60 -28.01
N LYS A 117 -26.27 -9.14 -27.56
CA LYS A 117 -25.05 -8.46 -27.07
C LYS A 117 -25.21 -7.56 -25.82
N GLN A 118 -24.75 -8.07 -24.68
CA GLN A 118 -24.17 -7.22 -23.64
C GLN A 118 -22.64 -7.38 -23.67
N ASN A 119 -21.95 -6.43 -24.30
CA ASN A 119 -20.52 -6.27 -24.08
C ASN A 119 -20.30 -5.74 -22.66
N THR A 120 -19.42 -6.37 -21.88
CA THR A 120 -19.10 -5.89 -20.53
C THR A 120 -18.25 -4.62 -20.61
N ASN A 121 -18.84 -3.47 -20.28
CA ASN A 121 -18.09 -2.23 -20.08
C ASN A 121 -17.40 -2.17 -18.71
N PHE A 122 -17.29 -3.30 -18.00
CA PHE A 122 -16.76 -3.38 -16.64
C PHE A 122 -15.38 -2.75 -16.50
N PHE A 123 -14.44 -3.08 -17.38
CA PHE A 123 -13.08 -2.51 -17.34
C PHE A 123 -13.05 -1.00 -17.55
N LYS A 124 -13.97 -0.44 -18.36
CA LYS A 124 -14.07 1.03 -18.53
C LYS A 124 -14.49 1.70 -17.22
N TYR A 125 -15.49 1.14 -16.53
CA TYR A 125 -15.95 1.66 -15.25
C TYR A 125 -14.92 1.45 -14.12
N ALA A 126 -14.26 0.30 -14.09
CA ALA A 126 -13.21 0.01 -13.12
C ALA A 126 -12.01 0.96 -13.28
N LEU A 127 -11.60 1.25 -14.51
CA LEU A 127 -10.52 2.19 -14.80
C LEU A 127 -10.91 3.62 -14.41
N PHE A 128 -12.13 4.05 -14.71
CA PHE A 128 -12.64 5.35 -14.26
C PHE A 128 -12.66 5.47 -12.73
N PHE A 129 -13.14 4.43 -12.04
CA PHE A 129 -13.13 4.36 -10.57
C PHE A 129 -11.70 4.50 -10.00
N TRP A 130 -10.73 3.73 -10.51
CA TRP A 130 -9.35 3.82 -10.04
C TRP A 130 -8.70 5.17 -10.35
N THR A 131 -9.07 5.80 -11.47
CA THR A 131 -8.58 7.14 -11.81
C THR A 131 -9.07 8.19 -10.82
N LEU A 132 -10.35 8.13 -10.42
CA LEU A 132 -10.91 9.00 -9.39
C LEU A 132 -10.25 8.78 -8.02
N VAL A 133 -9.98 7.52 -7.65
CA VAL A 133 -9.29 7.20 -6.39
C VAL A 133 -7.88 7.80 -6.37
N ILE A 134 -7.11 7.65 -7.44
CA ILE A 134 -5.76 8.22 -7.54
C ILE A 134 -5.82 9.74 -7.50
N PHE A 135 -6.75 10.36 -8.23
CA PHE A 135 -6.89 11.81 -8.25
C PHE A 135 -7.28 12.36 -6.87
N SER A 136 -8.18 11.67 -6.15
CA SER A 136 -8.56 12.02 -4.78
C SER A 136 -7.37 11.93 -3.81
N LEU A 137 -6.52 10.91 -3.94
CA LEU A 137 -5.33 10.76 -3.10
C LEU A 137 -4.31 11.87 -3.37
N ILE A 138 -4.09 12.22 -4.64
CA ILE A 138 -3.21 13.33 -5.02
C ILE A 138 -3.73 14.64 -4.44
N LEU A 139 -5.02 14.94 -4.63
CA LEU A 139 -5.63 16.15 -4.08
C LEU A 139 -5.49 16.21 -2.56
N PHE A 140 -5.71 15.09 -1.86
CA PHE A 140 -5.53 15.04 -0.41
C PHE A 140 -4.10 15.36 0.02
N ILE A 141 -3.08 14.88 -0.71
CA ILE A 141 -1.66 15.12 -0.39
C ILE A 141 -1.23 16.57 -0.68
N PHE A 142 -1.80 17.22 -1.70
CA PHE A 142 -1.37 18.56 -2.11
C PHE A 142 -2.21 19.70 -1.52
N LEU A 143 -3.46 19.44 -1.14
CA LEU A 143 -4.34 20.44 -0.52
C LEU A 143 -4.36 20.37 1.01
N HIS A 144 -3.73 19.36 1.61
CA HIS A 144 -3.54 19.22 3.05
C HIS A 144 -2.05 19.19 3.39
#